data_AF-A0A173WCS3-F1
#
_entry.id   AF-A0A173WCS3-F1
#
_cell.length_a   1.000
_cell.length_b   1.000
_cell.length_c   1.000
_cell.angle_alpha   90.00
_cell.angle_beta   90.00
_cell.angle_gamma   90.00
#
_symmetry.space_group_name_H-M   'P 1'
#
loop_
_entity.id
_entity.type
_entity.pdbx_description
1 polymer ?
#
loop_
_entity_poly.entity_id
_entity_poly.type
_entity_poly.pdbx_seq_one_letter_code
_entity_poly.pdbx_strand_id
1 'polypeptide(L)'
;MYMKDMLVMRIKLIALSQIRNIEDSVKWNPMAYRKDTMEYCEAMYDIIASMSKERLTRIVVPIYENYEEMGMADDCYVADSLMMIVLALYQNEIGEETIYDIGWTSYLEDYFRVRAAIA
;
A
#
# COMPACT_ATOMS: atom_id res chain seq x y z
N MET A 1 -1.39 -17.38 18.09
CA MET A 1 -1.74 -17.91 16.74
C MET A 1 -3.07 -17.36 16.26
N TYR A 2 -4.19 -17.61 16.95
CA TYR A 2 -5.53 -17.11 16.54
C TYR A 2 -5.66 -15.58 16.44
N MET A 3 -5.02 -14.81 17.33
CA MET A 3 -5.05 -13.34 17.28
C MET A 3 -4.28 -12.76 16.09
N LYS A 4 -3.10 -13.32 15.77
CA LYS A 4 -2.29 -12.88 14.61
C LYS A 4 -3.00 -13.22 13.30
N ASP A 5 -3.71 -14.35 13.24
CA ASP A 5 -4.49 -14.71 12.06
C ASP A 5 -5.65 -13.74 11.80
N MET A 6 -6.38 -13.33 12.85
CA MET A 6 -7.44 -12.34 12.71
C MET A 6 -6.91 -10.95 12.34
N LEU A 7 -5.76 -10.55 12.92
CA LEU A 7 -5.06 -9.32 12.57
C LEU A 7 -4.73 -9.27 11.07
N VAL A 8 -4.07 -10.33 10.56
CA VAL A 8 -3.66 -10.42 9.14
C VAL A 8 -4.88 -10.36 8.22
N MET A 9 -5.96 -11.04 8.56
CA MET A 9 -7.20 -10.98 7.76
C MET A 9 -7.86 -9.61 7.79
N ARG A 10 -7.87 -8.93 8.94
CA ARG A 10 -8.43 -7.58 9.08
C ARG A 10 -7.65 -6.58 8.23
N ILE A 11 -6.32 -6.62 8.27
CA ILE A 11 -5.44 -5.78 7.46
C ILE A 11 -5.65 -6.04 5.96
N LYS A 12 -5.76 -7.32 5.56
CA LYS A 12 -6.10 -7.68 4.17
C LYS A 12 -7.41 -7.01 3.72
N LEU A 13 -8.46 -7.09 4.54
CA LEU A 13 -9.76 -6.51 4.22
C LEU A 13 -9.72 -4.98 4.13
N ILE A 14 -8.97 -4.33 5.02
CA ILE A 14 -8.77 -2.86 4.99
C ILE A 14 -8.07 -2.45 3.70
N ALA A 15 -6.96 -3.10 3.33
CA ALA A 15 -6.23 -2.81 2.10
C ALA A 15 -7.11 -2.97 0.85
N LEU A 16 -7.86 -4.08 0.75
CA LEU A 16 -8.78 -4.31 -0.38
C LEU A 16 -9.89 -3.25 -0.45
N SER A 17 -10.41 -2.82 0.71
CA SER A 17 -11.43 -1.76 0.79
C SER A 17 -10.86 -0.41 0.34
N GLN A 18 -9.65 -0.06 0.80
CA GLN A 18 -8.98 1.18 0.41
C GLN A 18 -8.69 1.22 -1.10
N ILE A 19 -8.23 0.11 -1.69
CA ILE A 19 -8.03 0.01 -3.15
C ILE A 19 -9.33 0.29 -3.90
N ARG A 20 -10.45 -0.33 -3.49
CA ARG A 20 -11.77 -0.07 -4.12
C ARG A 20 -12.20 1.39 -3.99
N ASN A 21 -11.98 2.01 -2.84
CA ASN A 21 -12.29 3.43 -2.65
C ASN A 21 -11.45 4.33 -3.58
N ILE A 22 -10.19 3.97 -3.84
CA ILE A 22 -9.35 4.68 -4.81
C ILE A 22 -9.88 4.46 -6.23
N GLU A 23 -10.17 3.22 -6.64
CA GLU A 23 -10.76 2.92 -7.95
C GLU A 23 -12.04 3.73 -8.20
N ASP A 24 -12.93 3.77 -7.22
CA ASP A 24 -14.18 4.51 -7.34
C ASP A 24 -13.90 6.02 -7.45
N SER A 25 -12.96 6.54 -6.66
CA SER A 25 -12.54 7.95 -6.75
C SER A 25 -11.95 8.29 -8.12
N VAL A 26 -11.17 7.39 -8.73
CA VAL A 26 -10.63 7.54 -10.09
C VAL A 26 -11.76 7.55 -11.12
N LYS A 27 -12.78 6.68 -10.98
CA LYS A 27 -13.96 6.68 -11.87
C LYS A 27 -14.75 7.98 -11.79
N TRP A 28 -14.91 8.53 -10.59
CA TRP A 28 -15.65 9.76 -10.36
C TRP A 28 -14.89 11.02 -10.82
N ASN A 29 -13.56 11.04 -10.68
CA ASN A 29 -12.73 12.18 -11.08
C ASN A 29 -11.38 11.77 -11.71
N PRO A 30 -11.37 11.25 -12.95
CA PRO A 30 -10.17 10.70 -13.56
C PRO A 30 -9.02 11.71 -13.71
N MET A 31 -9.34 12.99 -13.90
CA MET A 31 -8.36 14.06 -14.14
C MET A 31 -7.51 14.39 -12.90
N ALA A 32 -7.94 13.98 -11.71
CA ALA A 32 -7.19 14.19 -10.47
C ALA A 32 -6.11 13.11 -10.22
N TYR A 33 -6.05 12.07 -11.06
CA TYR A 33 -5.19 10.91 -10.87
C TYR A 33 -4.27 10.71 -12.07
N ARG A 34 -3.18 9.94 -11.87
CA ARG A 34 -2.36 9.47 -12.99
C ARG A 34 -3.17 8.50 -13.84
N LYS A 35 -2.91 8.49 -15.15
CA LYS A 35 -3.61 7.62 -16.11
C LYS A 35 -3.58 6.14 -15.70
N ASP A 36 -2.46 5.70 -15.13
CA ASP A 36 -2.21 4.29 -14.83
C ASP A 36 -2.73 3.89 -13.43
N THR A 37 -3.33 4.83 -12.69
CA THR A 37 -3.84 4.58 -11.32
C THR A 37 -4.88 3.47 -11.28
N MET A 38 -5.74 3.36 -12.31
CA MET A 38 -6.73 2.29 -12.39
C MET A 38 -6.07 0.92 -12.54
N GLU A 39 -5.09 0.82 -13.45
CA GLU A 39 -4.33 -0.41 -13.67
C GLU A 39 -3.61 -0.86 -12.40
N TYR A 40 -2.94 0.08 -11.71
CA TYR A 40 -2.29 -0.23 -10.45
C TYR A 40 -3.27 -0.69 -9.37
N CYS A 41 -4.47 -0.10 -9.29
CA CYS A 41 -5.47 -0.53 -8.32
C CYS A 41 -5.97 -1.95 -8.61
N GLU A 42 -6.29 -2.24 -9.87
CA GLU A 42 -6.73 -3.57 -10.30
C GLU A 42 -5.64 -4.62 -10.00
N ALA A 43 -4.39 -4.35 -10.39
CA ALA A 43 -3.27 -5.24 -10.14
C ALA A 43 -3.02 -5.47 -8.64
N MET A 44 -3.02 -4.40 -7.83
CA MET A 44 -2.86 -4.52 -6.38
C MET A 44 -3.99 -5.33 -5.74
N TYR A 45 -5.23 -5.10 -6.17
CA TYR A 45 -6.39 -5.83 -5.66
C TYR A 45 -6.24 -7.33 -5.92
N ASP A 46 -5.92 -7.70 -7.15
CA ASP A 46 -5.81 -9.10 -7.57
C ASP A 46 -4.65 -9.82 -6.86
N ILE A 47 -3.50 -9.15 -6.71
CA ILE A 47 -2.36 -9.70 -5.99
C ILE A 47 -2.75 -9.94 -4.53
N ILE A 48 -3.30 -8.95 -3.81
CA ILE A 48 -3.67 -9.10 -2.39
C ILE A 48 -4.78 -10.14 -2.21
N ALA A 49 -5.79 -10.13 -3.07
CA ALA A 49 -6.92 -11.06 -3.01
C ALA A 49 -6.44 -12.51 -3.14
N SER A 50 -5.53 -12.78 -4.08
CA SER A 50 -4.99 -14.12 -4.36
C SER A 50 -3.85 -14.57 -3.43
N MET A 51 -3.26 -13.68 -2.62
CA MET A 51 -2.20 -14.07 -1.68
C MET A 51 -2.67 -15.15 -0.70
N SER A 52 -1.84 -16.19 -0.56
CA SER A 52 -2.03 -17.20 0.49
C SER A 52 -1.88 -16.58 1.88
N LYS A 53 -2.51 -17.20 2.88
CA LYS A 53 -2.42 -16.75 4.27
C LYS A 53 -0.97 -16.71 4.74
N GLU A 54 -0.16 -17.70 4.38
CA GLU A 54 1.24 -17.81 4.77
C GLU A 54 2.06 -16.64 4.21
N ARG A 55 1.84 -16.27 2.95
CA ARG A 55 2.51 -15.12 2.32
C ARG A 55 2.09 -13.81 2.97
N LEU A 56 0.79 -13.63 3.19
CA LEU A 56 0.25 -12.46 3.89
C LEU A 56 0.82 -12.33 5.30
N THR A 57 0.86 -13.41 6.08
CA THR A 57 1.43 -13.40 7.44
C THR A 57 2.90 -13.01 7.42
N ARG A 58 3.70 -13.51 6.46
CA ARG A 58 5.12 -13.17 6.32
C ARG A 58 5.37 -11.70 6.02
N ILE A 59 4.42 -11.00 5.41
CA ILE A 59 4.52 -9.57 5.08
C ILE A 59 3.96 -8.73 6.23
N VAL A 60 2.72 -9.02 6.64
CA VAL A 60 1.95 -8.17 7.54
C VAL A 60 2.48 -8.20 8.97
N VAL A 61 2.87 -9.37 9.49
CA VAL A 61 3.30 -9.48 10.89
C VAL A 61 4.57 -8.66 11.17
N PRO A 62 5.65 -8.74 10.37
CA PRO A 62 6.82 -7.90 10.59
C PRO A 62 6.52 -6.39 10.52
N ILE A 63 5.65 -5.96 9.61
CA ILE A 63 5.26 -4.55 9.49
C ILE A 63 4.52 -4.11 10.76
N TYR A 64 3.54 -4.90 11.21
CA TYR A 64 2.80 -4.60 12.42
C TYR A 64 3.72 -4.53 13.64
N GLU A 65 4.61 -5.51 13.82
CA GLU A 65 5.55 -5.55 14.96
C GLU A 65 6.48 -4.32 14.96
N ASN A 66 6.97 -3.89 13.79
CA ASN A 66 7.75 -2.66 13.68
C ASN A 66 6.96 -1.41 14.09
N TYR A 67 5.70 -1.29 13.64
CA TYR A 67 4.85 -0.17 14.06
C TYR A 67 4.49 -0.25 15.55
N GLU A 68 4.32 -1.45 16.10
CA GLU A 68 4.03 -1.67 17.52
C GLU A 68 5.21 -1.21 18.39
N GLU A 69 6.45 -1.54 18.00
CA GLU A 69 7.67 -1.07 18.66
C GLU A 69 7.79 0.47 18.67
N MET A 70 7.25 1.13 17.64
CA MET A 70 7.22 2.60 17.54
C MET A 70 5.99 3.23 18.21
N GLY A 71 5.07 2.44 18.79
CA GLY A 71 3.83 2.93 19.36
C GLY A 71 2.81 3.45 18.33
N MET A 72 2.91 2.97 17.08
CA MET A 72 2.13 3.41 15.92
C MET A 72 1.40 2.24 15.22
N ALA A 73 1.15 1.13 15.92
CA ALA A 73 0.45 -0.03 15.37
C ALA A 73 -1.04 0.26 15.10
N ASP A 74 -1.32 0.98 14.03
CA ASP A 74 -2.64 1.21 13.47
C ASP A 74 -2.84 0.33 12.23
N ASP A 75 -3.98 -0.36 12.15
CA ASP A 75 -4.26 -1.29 11.06
C ASP A 75 -4.28 -0.60 9.70
N CYS A 76 -4.66 0.68 9.61
CA CYS A 76 -4.66 1.43 8.36
C CYS A 76 -3.23 1.69 7.88
N TYR A 77 -2.30 2.02 8.78
CA TYR A 77 -0.89 2.20 8.40
C TYR A 77 -0.23 0.90 7.92
N VAL A 78 -0.59 -0.22 8.53
CA VAL A 78 -0.11 -1.53 8.07
C VAL A 78 -0.75 -1.90 6.72
N ALA A 79 -2.02 -1.58 6.52
CA ALA A 79 -2.72 -1.79 5.24
C ALA A 79 -2.13 -0.95 4.11
N ASP A 80 -1.86 0.34 4.36
CA ASP A 80 -1.20 1.24 3.41
C ASP A 80 0.20 0.71 3.04
N SER A 81 0.96 0.23 4.02
CA SER A 81 2.27 -0.38 3.79
C SER A 81 2.18 -1.65 2.95
N LEU A 82 1.18 -2.50 3.21
CA LEU A 82 0.92 -3.69 2.40
C LEU A 82 0.60 -3.30 0.94
N MET A 83 -0.23 -2.27 0.73
CA MET A 83 -0.54 -1.75 -0.60
C MET A 83 0.72 -1.25 -1.31
N MET A 84 1.58 -0.49 -0.63
CA MET A 84 2.84 0.02 -1.19
C MET A 84 3.80 -1.10 -1.60
N ILE A 85 3.92 -2.14 -0.77
CA ILE A 85 4.74 -3.31 -1.10
C ILE A 85 4.20 -4.01 -2.35
N VAL A 86 2.88 -4.20 -2.43
CA VAL A 86 2.27 -4.88 -3.58
C VAL A 86 2.39 -4.05 -4.86
N LEU A 87 2.22 -2.73 -4.77
CA LEU A 87 2.47 -1.83 -5.89
C LEU A 87 3.89 -2.00 -6.41
N ALA A 88 4.88 -1.97 -5.52
CA ALA A 88 6.27 -2.15 -5.92
C ALA A 88 6.56 -3.55 -6.50
N LEU A 89 5.90 -4.61 -6.01
CA LEU A 89 6.02 -5.94 -6.62
C LEU A 89 5.50 -5.95 -8.06
N TYR A 90 4.34 -5.31 -8.30
CA TYR A 90 3.78 -5.20 -9.65
C TYR A 90 4.67 -4.37 -10.58
N GLN A 91 5.11 -3.19 -10.11
CA GLN A 91 5.97 -2.30 -10.88
C GLN A 91 7.30 -2.98 -11.27
N ASN A 92 7.91 -3.73 -10.35
CA ASN A 92 9.08 -4.55 -10.65
C ASN A 92 8.80 -5.62 -11.72
N GLU A 93 7.62 -6.27 -11.69
CA GLU A 93 7.22 -7.29 -12.67
C GLU A 93 7.09 -6.71 -14.08
N ILE A 94 6.58 -5.48 -14.21
CA ILE A 94 6.43 -4.78 -15.50
C ILE A 94 7.66 -3.96 -15.91
N GLY A 95 8.73 -3.97 -15.10
CA GLY A 95 9.99 -3.27 -15.39
C GLY A 95 9.94 -1.75 -15.19
N GLU A 96 9.02 -1.26 -14.37
CA GLU A 96 8.96 0.13 -13.93
C GLU A 96 9.89 0.38 -12.74
N GLU A 97 10.51 1.57 -12.69
CA GLU A 97 11.23 2.01 -11.49
C GLU A 97 10.26 2.17 -10.32
N THR A 98 10.53 1.47 -9.23
CA THR A 98 9.73 1.55 -8.02
C THR A 98 10.18 2.71 -7.13
N ILE A 99 9.36 3.08 -6.16
CA ILE A 99 9.76 4.02 -5.10
C ILE A 99 11.01 3.56 -4.34
N TYR A 100 11.27 2.25 -4.28
CA TYR A 100 12.45 1.68 -3.65
C TYR A 100 13.71 1.80 -4.52
N ASP A 101 13.55 1.83 -5.85
CA ASP A 101 14.67 1.99 -6.80
C ASP A 101 15.08 3.46 -6.93
N ILE A 102 14.10 4.37 -6.89
CA ILE A 102 14.32 5.81 -6.98
C ILE A 102 15.14 6.31 -5.77
N GLY A 103 14.97 5.69 -4.60
CA GLY A 103 15.59 6.15 -3.35
C GLY A 103 15.07 7.52 -2.89
N TRP A 104 15.72 8.11 -1.88
CA TRP A 104 15.39 9.46 -1.41
C TRP A 104 15.96 10.51 -2.37
N THR A 105 15.14 10.99 -3.31
CA THR A 105 15.55 12.00 -4.31
C THR A 105 15.09 13.39 -3.93
N SER A 106 15.76 14.42 -4.46
CA SER A 106 15.38 15.83 -4.28
C SER A 106 13.93 16.11 -4.70
N TYR A 107 13.39 15.36 -5.66
CA TYR A 107 11.99 15.45 -6.06
C TYR A 107 11.01 14.97 -4.96
N LEU A 108 11.36 13.90 -4.24
CA LEU A 108 10.60 13.43 -3.08
C LEU A 108 10.69 14.42 -1.92
N GLU A 109 11.88 14.99 -1.67
CA GLU A 109 12.06 16.06 -0.69
C GLU A 109 11.19 17.28 -1.00
N ASP A 110 11.13 17.70 -2.27
CA ASP A 110 10.33 18.83 -2.71
C ASP A 110 8.83 18.53 -2.60
N TYR A 111 8.38 17.31 -2.93
CA TYR A 111 6.98 16.91 -2.73
C TYR A 111 6.55 16.99 -1.25
N PHE A 112 7.38 16.48 -0.34
CA PHE A 112 7.09 16.54 1.11
C PHE A 112 7.26 17.95 1.68
N ARG A 113 8.24 18.75 1.22
CA ARG A 113 8.38 20.16 1.62
C ARG A 113 7.17 20.98 1.20
N VAL A 114 6.69 20.80 -0.03
CA VAL A 114 5.53 21.54 -0.54
C VAL A 114 4.27 21.16 0.23
N ARG A 115 4.05 19.87 0.54
CA ARG A 115 2.89 19.48 1.36
C ARG A 115 3.00 19.86 2.83
N ALA A 116 4.19 19.80 3.43
CA ALA A 116 4.41 20.24 4.81
C ALA A 116 4.31 21.76 4.96
N ALA A 117 4.51 22.53 3.89
CA ALA A 117 4.33 23.99 3.88
C ALA A 117 2.86 24.43 3.72
N ILE A 118 1.95 23.51 3.39
CA ILE A 118 0.51 23.79 3.18
C ILE A 118 -0.35 23.22 4.34
N ALA A 119 0.28 22.53 5.30
CA ALA A 119 -0.34 22.11 6.57
C ALA A 119 -0.03 23.10 7.69
#